data_AF-A0A8T4W425-F1
#
_entry.id   AF-A0A8T4W425-F1
#
_cell.length_a   1.000
_cell.length_b   1.000
_cell.length_c   1.000
_cell.angle_alpha   90.00
_cell.angle_beta   90.00
_cell.angle_gamma   90.00
#
_symmetry.space_group_name_H-M   'P 1'
#
loop_
_entity.id
_entity.type
_entity.pdbx_description
1 polymer ?
#
loop_
_entity_poly.entity_id
_entity_poly.type
_entity_poly.pdbx_seq_one_letter_code
_entity_poly.pdbx_strand_id
1 'polypeptide(L)' 'MRLIDMPGDEIKKEKVRSMLTPEVLVCGGCQEKYSEQASCAGCGKNMLSPSYSGMVYECPLCGELYCERCWDKKEGHA' A
#
# COMPACT_ATOMS: atom_id res chain seq x y z
N MET A 1 30.40 -17.98 22.13
CA MET A 1 29.42 -17.71 21.06
C MET A 1 28.02 -17.72 21.67
N ARG A 2 27.31 -16.60 21.65
CA ARG A 2 25.84 -16.58 21.86
C ARG A 2 25.24 -15.78 20.72
N LEU A 3 24.31 -16.44 20.04
CA LEU A 3 23.68 -16.03 18.79
C LEU A 3 22.75 -14.84 19.05
N ILE A 4 22.76 -13.92 18.10
CA ILE A 4 21.97 -12.69 18.08
C ILE A 4 20.57 -13.07 17.60
N ASP A 5 19.56 -12.96 18.46
CA ASP A 5 18.16 -13.01 18.05
C ASP A 5 17.76 -11.61 17.57
N MET A 6 17.83 -11.38 16.25
CA MET A 6 17.22 -10.23 15.60
C MET A 6 15.71 -10.47 15.52
N PRO A 7 14.86 -9.72 16.25
CA PRO A 7 13.42 -9.80 16.03
C PRO A 7 13.12 -9.30 14.61
N GLY A 8 12.46 -10.15 13.83
CA GLY A 8 12.06 -9.86 12.45
C GLY A 8 11.31 -8.53 12.35
N ASP A 9 11.72 -7.73 11.38
CA ASP A 9 11.18 -6.41 11.06
C ASP A 9 9.72 -6.53 10.58
N GLU A 10 8.78 -6.71 11.52
CA GLU A 10 7.37 -6.49 11.28
C GLU A 10 7.15 -4.99 11.12
N ILE A 11 7.02 -4.54 9.87
CA ILE A 11 6.73 -3.15 9.56
C ILE A 11 5.40 -2.79 10.23
N LYS A 12 5.47 -2.00 11.31
CA LYS A 12 4.29 -1.48 12.03
C LYS A 12 3.36 -0.78 11.03
N LYS A 13 2.05 -1.04 11.11
CA LYS A 13 1.03 -0.47 10.20
C LYS A 13 1.13 1.05 10.01
N GLU A 14 1.56 1.77 11.05
CA GLU A 14 1.84 3.22 10.96
C GLU A 14 2.94 3.57 9.96
N LYS A 15 4.00 2.77 9.88
CA LYS A 15 5.12 2.96 8.95
C LYS A 15 4.71 2.64 7.51
N VAL A 16 3.76 1.74 7.31
CA VAL A 16 3.13 1.50 6.00
C VAL A 16 2.30 2.72 5.57
N ARG A 17 1.53 3.33 6.48
CA ARG A 17 0.75 4.54 6.17
C ARG A 17 1.62 5.72 5.73
N SER A 18 2.78 5.92 6.34
CA SER A 18 3.73 6.96 5.90
C SER A 18 4.34 6.68 4.51
N MET A 19 4.41 5.42 4.06
CA MET A 19 4.90 5.07 2.72
C MET A 19 3.86 5.28 1.61
N LEU A 20 2.58 5.42 1.98
CA LEU A 20 1.49 5.67 1.03
C LEU A 20 1.31 7.16 0.70
N THR A 21 2.07 8.05 1.35
CA THR A 21 2.17 9.45 0.96
C THR A 21 3.14 9.57 -0.23
N PRO A 22 2.73 10.15 -1.37
CA PRO A 22 3.45 10.13 -2.66
C PRO A 22 4.84 10.78 -2.68
N GLU A 23 5.31 11.32 -1.56
CA GLU A 23 6.70 11.79 -1.37
C GLU A 23 7.66 10.68 -0.89
N VAL A 24 7.14 9.48 -0.60
CA VAL A 24 7.94 8.33 -0.14
C VAL A 24 8.15 7.33 -1.28
N LEU A 25 9.35 7.36 -1.86
CA LEU A 25 9.81 6.36 -2.82
C LEU A 25 10.05 5.03 -2.10
N VAL A 26 9.29 4.00 -2.48
CA VAL A 26 9.49 2.63 -1.99
C VAL A 26 10.46 1.91 -2.93
N CYS A 27 11.47 1.22 -2.39
CA CYS A 27 12.43 0.49 -3.23
C CYS A 27 11.77 -0.69 -3.97
N GLY A 28 12.35 -1.10 -5.11
CA GLY A 28 11.77 -2.18 -5.94
C GLY A 28 11.50 -3.48 -5.18
N GLY A 29 12.41 -3.90 -4.30
CA GLY A 29 12.20 -5.11 -3.49
C GLY A 29 11.01 -5.00 -2.51
N CYS A 30 10.76 -3.80 -1.96
CA CYS A 30 9.56 -3.58 -1.14
C CYS A 30 8.29 -3.48 -2.00
N GLN A 31 8.37 -2.91 -3.21
CA GLN A 31 7.24 -2.90 -4.14
C GLN A 31 6.80 -4.32 -4.51
N GLU A 32 7.75 -5.24 -4.71
CA GLU A 32 7.47 -6.66 -4.97
C GLU A 32 6.93 -7.36 -3.71
N LYS A 33 7.63 -7.22 -2.58
CA LYS A 33 7.28 -7.89 -1.31
C LYS A 33 5.89 -7.51 -0.79
N TYR A 34 5.48 -6.25 -0.99
CA TYR A 34 4.20 -5.73 -0.51
C TYR A 34 3.19 -5.51 -1.65
N SER A 35 3.48 -6.02 -2.86
CA SER A 35 2.63 -5.84 -4.05
C SER A 35 1.19 -6.28 -3.81
N GLU A 36 0.98 -7.46 -3.22
CA GLU A 36 -0.36 -7.98 -2.93
C GLU A 36 -1.12 -7.12 -1.92
N GLN A 37 -0.44 -6.64 -0.88
CA GLN A 37 -1.05 -5.84 0.18
C GLN A 37 -1.38 -4.42 -0.25
N ALA A 38 -0.64 -3.88 -1.21
CA ALA A 38 -0.80 -2.53 -1.73
C ALA A 38 -1.39 -2.49 -3.14
N SER A 39 -2.08 -3.55 -3.53
CA SER A 39 -2.85 -3.61 -4.76
C SER A 39 -4.27 -3.11 -4.52
N CYS A 40 -4.81 -2.40 -5.50
CA CYS A 40 -6.20 -1.97 -5.46
C CYS A 40 -7.12 -3.20 -5.50
N ALA A 41 -7.99 -3.36 -4.52
CA ALA A 41 -8.96 -4.46 -4.46
C ALA A 41 -9.96 -4.45 -5.62
N GLY A 42 -10.17 -3.30 -6.27
CA GLY A 42 -11.08 -3.14 -7.41
C GLY A 42 -10.48 -3.49 -8.77
N CYS A 43 -9.17 -3.26 -8.99
CA CYS A 43 -8.54 -3.42 -10.30
C CYS A 43 -7.18 -4.12 -10.30
N GLY A 44 -6.67 -4.52 -9.14
CA GLY A 44 -5.38 -5.20 -8.97
C GLY A 44 -4.16 -4.32 -9.26
N LYS A 45 -4.33 -3.01 -9.50
CA LYS A 45 -3.20 -2.13 -9.78
C LYS A 45 -2.33 -1.95 -8.53
N ASN A 46 -1.03 -2.21 -8.64
CA ASN A 46 -0.06 -1.93 -7.59
C ASN A 46 0.09 -0.42 -7.39
N MET A 47 -0.27 0.06 -6.20
CA MET A 47 -0.27 1.48 -5.85
C MET A 47 1.07 1.94 -5.22
N LEU A 48 2.02 1.03 -4.98
CA LEU A 48 3.40 1.35 -4.61
C LEU A 48 4.30 1.60 -5.83
N SER A 49 3.79 1.32 -7.03
CA SER A 49 4.54 1.56 -8.25
C SER A 49 4.83 3.07 -8.39
N PRO A 50 6.05 3.47 -8.77
CA PRO A 50 6.38 4.88 -9.01
C PRO A 50 5.56 5.46 -10.18
N SER A 51 4.98 4.61 -11.02
CA SER A 51 4.08 4.99 -12.10
C SER A 51 2.65 5.28 -11.62
N TYR A 52 2.35 5.08 -10.34
CA TYR A 52 1.07 5.42 -9.73
C TYR A 52 1.16 6.80 -9.07
N SER A 53 0.38 7.75 -9.57
CA SER A 53 0.37 9.14 -9.09
C SER A 53 -0.96 9.58 -8.49
N GLY A 54 -1.89 8.65 -8.26
CA GLY A 54 -3.22 8.95 -7.72
C GLY A 54 -3.27 8.81 -6.21
N MET A 55 -4.39 9.23 -5.60
CA MET A 55 -4.64 9.01 -4.18
C MET A 55 -4.95 7.53 -3.89
N VAL A 56 -4.59 7.05 -2.70
CA VAL A 56 -4.94 5.71 -2.21
C VAL A 56 -5.96 5.85 -1.08
N TYR A 57 -7.06 5.11 -1.18
CA TYR A 57 -8.14 5.13 -0.22
C TYR A 57 -8.23 3.79 0.51
N GLU A 58 -8.46 3.80 1.81
CA GLU A 58 -8.68 2.62 2.65
C GLU A 58 -10.14 2.57 3.05
N CYS A 59 -10.86 1.46 2.77
CA CYS A 59 -12.24 1.31 3.21
C CYS A 59 -12.28 1.08 4.73
N PRO A 60 -12.96 1.92 5.52
CA PRO A 60 -12.97 1.80 6.98
C PRO A 60 -13.74 0.56 7.49
N LEU A 61 -14.54 -0.10 6.62
CA LEU A 61 -15.33 -1.27 6.98
C LEU A 61 -14.60 -2.59 6.74
N CYS A 62 -13.91 -2.72 5.62
CA CYS A 62 -13.22 -3.97 5.25
C CYS A 62 -11.69 -3.88 5.29
N GLY A 63 -11.11 -2.68 5.39
CA GLY A 63 -9.66 -2.46 5.41
C GLY A 63 -8.97 -2.60 4.04
N GLU A 64 -9.74 -2.83 2.97
CA GLU A 64 -9.21 -2.96 1.61
C GLU A 64 -8.77 -1.61 1.04
N LEU A 65 -7.71 -1.64 0.24
CA LEU A 65 -7.17 -0.45 -0.43
C LEU A 65 -7.74 -0.31 -1.85
N TYR A 66 -7.98 0.93 -2.25
CA TYR A 66 -8.51 1.29 -3.56
C TYR A 66 -7.74 2.44 -4.18
N CYS A 67 -7.54 2.36 -5.49
CA CYS A 67 -7.04 3.48 -6.26
C CYS A 67 -8.14 4.53 -6.45
N GLU A 68 -7.75 5.78 -6.64
CA GLU A 68 -8.64 6.93 -6.87
C GLU A 68 -9.78 6.60 -7.84
N ARG A 69 -9.46 6.10 -9.03
CA ARG A 69 -10.48 5.74 -10.04
C ARG A 69 -11.49 4.69 -9.59
N CYS A 70 -11.05 3.70 -8.79
CA CYS A 70 -11.95 2.67 -8.28
C CYS A 70 -12.80 3.20 -7.12
N TRP A 71 -12.24 4.12 -6.34
CA TRP A 71 -12.95 4.82 -5.28
C TRP A 71 -14.04 5.73 -5.83
N ASP A 72 -13.71 6.61 -6.79
CA ASP A 72 -14.69 7.52 -7.43
C ASP A 72 -15.87 6.77 -8.06
N LYS A 73 -15.60 5.64 -8.71
CA LYS A 73 -16.65 4.77 -9.26
C LYS A 73 -17.58 4.19 -8.19
N LYS A 74 -17.09 3.94 -6.98
CA LYS A 74 -17.90 3.42 -5.87
C LYS A 74 -18.72 4.51 -5.19
N GLU A 75 -18.18 5.73 -5.09
CA GLU A 75 -18.91 6.86 -4.49
C GLU A 75 -20.02 7.41 -5.41
N GLY A 76 -20.14 6.91 -6.64
CA GLY A 76 -21.25 7.28 -7.53
C GLY A 76 -21.13 8.69 -8.10
N HIS A 77 -19.91 9.22 -8.19
CA HIS A 77 -19.63 10.41 -9.00
C HIS A 77 -19.48 9.97 -10.47
N ALA A 78 -20.62 9.73 -11.12
CA ALA A 78 -20.74 9.50 -12.56
C ALA A 78 -20.97 10.82 -13.31
#